data_AF-A0A951P7I7-F1
#
_entry.id   AF-A0A951P7I7-F1
#
_cell.length_a   1.000
_cell.length_b   1.000
_cell.length_c   1.000
_cell.angle_alpha   90.00
_cell.angle_beta   90.00
_cell.angle_gamma   90.00
#
_symmetry.space_group_name_H-M   'P 1'
#
loop_
_entity.id
_entity.type
_entity.pdbx_description
1 polymer ?
#
loop_
_entity_poly.entity_id
_entity_poly.type
_entity_poly.pdbx_seq_one_letter_code
_entity_poly.pdbx_strand_id
1 'polypeptide(L)'
;MTGFIKKLFRSKPKDAETTEAIKPARIERGNAYYLNADDAQTFGNVEYMRSSKTVRHTFPKAKVGKENARIRAISYAESINSDGSLPLAPLTASQSANLGSDSVRSDASTRRRPDASLDSFRNMAREIKKS
;
A
#
# COMPACT_ATOMS: atom_id res chain seq x y z
N MET A 1 26.22 -31.51 -61.59
CA MET A 1 26.27 -30.05 -61.36
C MET A 1 25.04 -29.64 -60.54
N THR A 2 25.29 -29.23 -59.30
CA THR A 2 24.51 -28.29 -58.47
C THR A 2 22.99 -28.42 -58.35
N GLY A 3 22.55 -29.02 -57.24
CA GLY A 3 21.20 -28.87 -56.68
C GLY A 3 21.26 -28.52 -55.19
N PHE A 4 22.00 -27.48 -54.81
CA PHE A 4 22.36 -27.20 -53.41
C PHE A 4 21.53 -26.12 -52.70
N ILE A 5 20.46 -25.58 -53.30
CA ILE A 5 19.72 -24.42 -52.73
C ILE A 5 18.25 -24.77 -52.40
N LYS A 6 17.97 -25.97 -51.87
CA LYS A 6 16.60 -26.31 -51.40
C LYS A 6 16.48 -26.56 -49.90
N LYS A 7 17.51 -26.24 -49.11
CA LYS A 7 17.55 -26.46 -47.66
C LYS A 7 17.95 -25.24 -46.82
N LEU A 8 18.00 -24.03 -47.40
CA LEU A 8 18.46 -22.82 -46.68
C LEU A 8 17.39 -22.13 -45.81
N PHE A 9 16.12 -22.59 -45.83
CA PHE A 9 15.07 -22.02 -44.97
C PHE A 9 14.33 -23.08 -44.14
N ARG A 10 15.08 -23.96 -43.47
CA ARG A 10 14.56 -24.78 -42.34
C ARG A 10 15.38 -24.50 -41.07
N SER A 11 14.91 -23.55 -40.25
CA SER A 11 15.23 -23.41 -38.82
C SER A 11 13.90 -23.24 -38.07
N LYS A 12 13.36 -24.32 -37.51
CA LYS A 12 13.49 -24.85 -36.13
C LYS A 12 12.47 -24.23 -35.13
N PRO A 13 11.84 -25.07 -34.28
CA PRO A 13 10.76 -24.68 -33.38
C PRO A 13 11.29 -23.98 -32.14
N LYS A 14 10.52 -23.04 -31.60
CA LYS A 14 10.76 -22.42 -30.30
C LYS A 14 9.67 -22.90 -29.35
N ASP A 15 10.01 -23.89 -28.53
CA ASP A 15 9.29 -24.18 -27.30
C ASP A 15 9.80 -23.25 -26.19
N ALA A 16 8.91 -22.97 -25.23
CA ALA A 16 9.05 -22.09 -24.06
C ALA A 16 8.78 -20.60 -24.30
N GLU A 17 7.49 -20.25 -24.33
CA GLU A 17 6.91 -19.45 -23.25
C GLU A 17 5.40 -19.75 -23.17
N THR A 18 5.02 -20.45 -22.11
CA THR A 18 3.64 -20.60 -21.63
C THR A 18 3.09 -19.20 -21.36
N THR A 19 2.47 -18.61 -22.38
CA THR A 19 1.50 -17.53 -22.18
C THR A 19 0.18 -18.21 -21.93
N GLU A 20 -0.15 -18.32 -20.65
CA GLU A 20 -1.41 -18.91 -20.21
C GLU A 20 -2.58 -18.21 -20.91
N ALA A 21 -3.42 -19.05 -21.50
CA ALA A 21 -4.69 -18.66 -22.06
C ALA A 21 -5.57 -18.07 -20.96
N ILE A 22 -6.03 -16.83 -21.15
CA ILE A 22 -7.24 -16.33 -20.49
C ILE A 22 -8.20 -15.83 -21.57
N LYS A 23 -9.14 -16.69 -21.94
CA LYS A 23 -10.51 -16.31 -22.30
C LYS A 23 -11.41 -17.16 -21.42
N PRO A 24 -12.40 -16.58 -20.71
CA PRO A 24 -13.60 -16.01 -21.35
C PRO A 24 -14.06 -14.67 -20.68
N ALA A 25 -14.97 -13.83 -21.18
CA ALA A 25 -16.24 -14.10 -21.84
C ALA A 25 -16.79 -12.86 -22.60
N ARG A 26 -17.52 -13.16 -23.69
CA ARG A 26 -18.66 -12.45 -24.32
C ARG A 26 -18.80 -10.92 -24.13
N ILE A 27 -18.58 -10.19 -25.23
CA ILE A 27 -19.02 -8.80 -25.41
C ILE A 27 -20.51 -8.83 -25.74
N GLU A 28 -21.39 -8.36 -24.84
CA GLU A 28 -22.74 -7.96 -25.24
C GLU A 28 -23.22 -6.69 -24.52
N ARG A 29 -23.56 -5.69 -25.36
CA ARG A 29 -24.29 -4.43 -25.14
C ARG A 29 -23.52 -3.31 -24.43
N GLY A 30 -23.00 -2.39 -25.27
CA GLY A 30 -22.48 -1.08 -24.88
C GLY A 30 -21.02 -1.16 -24.46
N ASN A 31 -20.10 -0.94 -25.40
CA ASN A 31 -18.66 -0.99 -25.14
C ASN A 31 -18.24 0.21 -24.28
N ALA A 32 -18.44 0.11 -22.97
CA ALA A 32 -17.88 1.06 -22.00
C ALA A 32 -16.38 0.82 -21.90
N TYR A 33 -15.61 1.89 -22.12
CA TYR A 33 -14.17 1.88 -21.91
C TYR A 33 -13.91 2.22 -20.45
N TYR A 34 -13.44 1.23 -19.68
CA TYR A 34 -13.00 1.45 -18.30
C TYR A 34 -11.51 1.74 -18.30
N LEU A 35 -11.11 2.74 -17.50
CA LEU A 35 -9.71 3.00 -17.22
C LEU A 35 -9.17 1.95 -16.25
N ASN A 36 -7.88 1.64 -16.34
CA ASN A 36 -7.23 0.84 -15.32
C ASN A 36 -7.22 1.61 -13.99
N ALA A 37 -7.12 0.89 -12.87
CA ALA A 37 -7.14 1.51 -11.54
C ALA A 37 -6.08 2.61 -11.37
N ASP A 38 -4.88 2.39 -11.92
CA ASP A 38 -3.77 3.33 -11.88
C ASP A 38 -4.01 4.56 -12.76
N ASP A 39 -4.65 4.38 -13.93
CA ASP A 39 -4.97 5.46 -14.87
C ASP A 39 -6.15 6.32 -14.36
N ALA A 40 -7.04 5.74 -13.54
CA ALA A 40 -8.24 6.40 -13.04
C ALA A 40 -8.00 7.25 -11.78
N GLN A 41 -6.98 6.94 -10.98
CA GLN A 41 -6.84 7.50 -9.63
C GLN A 41 -6.00 8.77 -9.54
N THR A 42 -5.08 9.04 -10.47
CA THR A 42 -4.10 10.12 -10.28
C THR A 42 -3.67 10.76 -11.60
N PHE A 43 -3.62 12.10 -11.64
CA PHE A 43 -2.97 12.86 -12.72
C PHE A 43 -1.43 12.93 -12.56
N GLY A 44 -0.88 12.27 -11.55
CA GLY A 44 0.56 12.25 -11.24
C GLY A 44 1.28 11.05 -11.85
N ASN A 45 2.62 11.09 -11.79
CA ASN A 45 3.44 9.94 -12.17
C ASN A 45 3.36 8.85 -11.10
N VAL A 46 2.61 7.79 -11.39
CA VAL A 46 2.35 6.67 -10.46
C VAL A 46 3.63 5.96 -10.06
N GLU A 47 4.56 5.77 -11.00
CA GLU A 47 5.83 5.10 -10.72
C GLU A 47 6.67 5.90 -9.71
N TYR A 48 6.67 7.22 -9.86
CA TYR A 48 7.31 8.12 -8.91
C TYR A 48 6.68 8.04 -7.51
N MET A 49 5.35 7.98 -7.41
CA MET A 49 4.65 7.89 -6.12
C MET A 49 4.93 6.58 -5.39
N ARG A 50 5.08 5.48 -6.14
CA ARG A 50 5.43 4.16 -5.62
C ARG A 50 6.90 4.06 -5.23
N SER A 51 7.78 4.78 -5.91
CA SER A 51 9.22 4.75 -5.63
C SER A 51 9.54 5.24 -4.21
N SER A 52 10.37 4.48 -3.49
CA SER A 52 10.89 4.88 -2.19
C SER A 52 12.23 5.62 -2.35
N LYS A 53 12.37 6.78 -1.71
CA LYS A 53 13.62 7.55 -1.66
C LYS A 53 14.26 7.47 -0.28
N THR A 54 15.58 7.31 -0.24
CA THR A 54 16.33 7.32 1.01
C THR A 54 16.67 8.75 1.42
N VAL A 55 16.27 9.12 2.63
CA VAL A 55 16.52 10.45 3.22
C VAL A 55 17.37 10.27 4.47
N ARG A 56 18.47 11.03 4.55
CA ARG A 56 19.39 11.03 5.69
C ARG A 56 19.20 12.30 6.51
N HIS A 57 18.65 12.18 7.71
CA HIS A 57 18.54 13.27 8.68
C HIS A 57 19.77 13.29 9.57
N THR A 58 20.51 14.40 9.61
CA THR A 58 21.67 14.56 10.49
C THR A 58 21.32 15.44 11.69
N PHE A 59 21.88 15.12 12.85
CA PHE A 59 21.65 15.85 14.10
C PHE A 59 22.94 16.54 14.56
N PRO A 60 22.89 17.84 14.94
CA PRO A 60 24.07 18.64 15.28
C PRO A 60 24.73 18.28 16.62
N LYS A 61 24.12 17.43 17.45
CA LYS A 61 24.62 17.06 18.80
C LYS A 61 24.63 15.54 19.00
N ALA A 62 25.49 14.82 18.29
CA ALA A 62 25.69 13.40 18.57
C ALA A 62 26.73 13.18 19.67
N LYS A 63 26.50 12.13 20.47
CA LYS A 63 27.50 11.61 21.40
C LYS A 63 28.70 11.09 20.58
N VAL A 64 29.92 11.40 21.03
CA VAL A 64 31.15 10.90 20.42
C VAL A 64 31.08 9.37 20.32
N GLY A 65 31.34 8.84 19.11
CA GLY A 65 31.28 7.39 18.84
C GLY A 65 29.92 6.83 18.43
N LYS A 66 28.87 7.67 18.28
CA LYS A 66 27.59 7.25 17.68
C LYS A 66 27.33 7.95 16.36
N GLU A 67 26.74 7.23 15.41
CA GLU A 67 26.23 7.84 14.18
C GLU A 67 25.21 8.94 14.50
N ASN A 68 25.42 10.11 13.91
CA ASN A 68 24.59 11.29 14.12
C ASN A 68 23.47 11.41 13.08
N ALA A 69 23.17 10.33 12.39
CA ALA A 69 22.27 10.32 11.25
C ALA A 69 21.17 9.26 11.41
N ARG A 70 19.94 9.62 11.04
CA ARG A 70 18.83 8.68 10.84
C ARG A 70 18.56 8.56 9.36
N ILE A 71 18.62 7.34 8.84
CA ILE A 71 18.32 7.02 7.44
C ILE A 71 16.89 6.46 7.40
N ARG A 72 16.06 7.01 6.51
CA ARG A 72 14.69 6.55 6.27
C ARG A 72 14.45 6.36 4.79
N ALA A 73 13.78 5.27 4.42
CA ALA A 73 13.16 5.13 3.10
C ALA A 73 11.76 5.75 3.19
N ILE A 74 11.45 6.68 2.30
CA ILE A 74 10.18 7.43 2.28
C ILE A 74 9.58 7.31 0.89
N SER A 75 8.38 6.76 0.80
CA SER A 75 7.51 6.79 -0.39
C SER A 75 6.28 7.66 -0.11
N TYR A 76 5.36 7.77 -1.07
CA TYR A 76 4.11 8.50 -0.85
C TYR A 76 3.23 7.86 0.24
N ALA A 77 3.15 6.53 0.27
CA ALA A 77 2.25 5.79 1.14
C ALA A 77 2.90 5.31 2.44
N GLU A 78 4.21 5.10 2.45
CA GLU A 78 4.91 4.46 3.56
C GLU A 78 6.24 5.13 3.84
N SER A 79 6.69 5.04 5.09
CA SER A 79 8.08 5.31 5.42
C SER A 79 8.60 4.20 6.33
N ILE A 80 9.84 3.79 6.13
CA ILE A 80 10.50 2.71 6.86
C ILE A 80 11.87 3.22 7.32
N ASN A 81 12.26 2.93 8.56
CA ASN A 81 13.60 3.23 9.05
C ASN A 81 14.63 2.26 8.45
N SER A 82 15.92 2.62 8.47
CA SER A 82 16.98 1.77 7.91
C SER A 82 17.13 0.39 8.58
N ASP A 83 16.62 0.22 9.79
CA ASP A 83 16.57 -1.04 10.52
C ASP A 83 15.32 -1.90 10.17
N GLY A 84 14.54 -1.47 9.17
CA GLY A 84 13.30 -2.14 8.77
C GLY A 84 12.13 -1.91 9.73
N SER A 85 12.32 -1.11 10.80
CA SER A 85 11.24 -0.77 11.71
C SER A 85 10.32 0.27 11.08
N LEU A 86 9.01 0.11 11.32
CA LEU A 86 8.06 1.17 11.03
C LEU A 86 8.38 2.37 11.93
N PRO A 87 8.43 3.59 11.39
CA PRO A 87 8.52 4.78 12.22
C PRO A 87 7.29 4.85 13.12
N LEU A 88 7.49 5.25 14.39
CA LEU A 88 6.38 5.63 15.26
C LEU A 88 5.58 6.73 14.54
N ALA A 89 4.47 6.34 13.93
CA ALA A 89 3.63 7.25 13.18
C ALA A 89 3.06 8.32 14.13
N PRO A 90 2.96 9.60 13.74
CA PRO A 90 1.91 10.43 14.30
C PRO A 90 0.57 9.76 13.98
N LEU A 91 -0.34 9.71 14.95
CA LEU A 91 -1.73 9.27 14.79
C LEU A 91 -2.45 10.16 13.75
N THR A 92 -2.18 9.98 12.46
CA THR A 92 -3.01 10.55 11.41
C THR A 92 -4.20 9.63 11.25
N ALA A 93 -5.32 10.12 11.78
CA ALA A 93 -6.63 9.50 11.82
C ALA A 93 -6.90 8.65 10.57
N SER A 94 -7.21 7.37 10.80
CA SER A 94 -7.95 6.55 9.86
C SER A 94 -9.21 7.32 9.48
N GLN A 95 -9.21 7.95 8.30
CA GLN A 95 -10.44 8.40 7.67
C GLN A 95 -11.12 7.15 7.11
N SER A 96 -11.72 6.38 8.02
CA SER A 96 -12.82 5.50 7.67
C SER A 96 -13.97 6.40 7.23
N ALA A 97 -14.20 6.48 5.92
CA ALA A 97 -15.44 7.02 5.39
C ALA A 97 -16.59 6.07 5.80
N ASN A 98 -17.08 6.23 7.03
CA ASN A 98 -18.36 5.68 7.46
C ASN A 98 -19.46 6.50 6.80
N LEU A 99 -19.91 6.04 5.64
CA LEU A 99 -21.24 6.39 5.12
C LEU A 99 -22.26 5.60 5.93
N GLY A 100 -22.75 6.23 7.01
CA GLY A 100 -23.82 5.70 7.85
C GLY A 100 -24.86 6.78 8.12
N SER A 101 -25.76 6.99 7.17
CA SER A 101 -27.04 7.66 7.38
C SER A 101 -28.01 6.63 7.95
N ASP A 102 -28.35 6.76 9.23
CA ASP A 102 -29.70 7.15 9.67
C ASP A 102 -29.99 6.72 11.10
N SER A 103 -30.52 7.68 11.84
CA SER A 103 -30.90 7.54 13.24
C SER A 103 -32.20 6.73 13.36
N VAL A 104 -32.14 5.59 14.05
CA VAL A 104 -33.33 4.95 14.63
C VAL A 104 -33.13 4.81 16.14
N ARG A 105 -34.07 5.40 16.89
CA ARG A 105 -34.16 5.37 18.35
C ARG A 105 -34.58 3.97 18.84
N SER A 106 -33.74 3.33 19.66
CA SER A 106 -34.00 2.28 20.69
C SER A 106 -32.61 1.70 21.03
N ASP A 107 -32.11 1.48 22.25
CA ASP A 107 -32.64 1.22 23.58
C ASP A 107 -31.64 1.75 24.61
N ALA A 108 -32.13 2.23 25.76
CA ALA A 108 -31.26 2.66 26.86
C ALA A 108 -30.43 1.51 27.50
N SER A 109 -30.71 0.25 27.14
CA SER A 109 -30.01 -0.95 27.63
C SER A 109 -28.74 -1.30 26.83
N THR A 110 -28.70 -1.01 25.53
CA THR A 110 -27.51 -1.27 24.68
C THR A 110 -26.37 -0.27 24.97
N ARG A 111 -26.68 0.90 25.53
CA ARG A 111 -25.70 1.95 25.89
C ARG A 111 -24.77 1.57 27.05
N ARG A 112 -25.04 0.49 27.78
CA ARG A 112 -24.25 0.05 28.95
C ARG A 112 -23.48 -1.25 28.72
N ARG A 113 -23.29 -1.69 27.47
CA ARG A 113 -22.36 -2.79 27.23
C ARG A 113 -20.94 -2.30 27.52
N PRO A 114 -20.19 -2.93 28.44
CA PRO A 114 -18.80 -2.61 28.64
C PRO A 114 -18.06 -3.09 27.40
N ASP A 115 -17.85 -2.18 26.46
CA ASP A 115 -16.91 -2.41 25.37
C ASP A 115 -15.49 -2.34 25.95
N ALA A 116 -14.77 -3.45 25.80
CA ALA A 116 -13.40 -3.62 26.26
C ALA A 116 -12.40 -2.72 25.49
N SER A 117 -12.82 -2.15 24.36
CA SER A 117 -12.00 -1.23 23.55
C SER A 117 -11.55 0.02 24.32
N LEU A 118 -12.32 0.46 25.32
CA LEU A 118 -12.06 1.69 26.09
C LEU A 118 -11.33 1.45 27.41
N ASP A 119 -11.09 0.20 27.80
CA ASP A 119 -10.55 -0.10 29.14
C ASP A 119 -9.08 0.29 29.28
N SER A 120 -8.27 0.15 28.23
CA SER A 120 -6.88 0.63 28.21
C SER A 120 -6.80 2.14 28.46
N PHE A 121 -7.69 2.91 27.85
CA PHE A 121 -7.75 4.37 28.01
C PHE A 121 -8.27 4.79 29.39
N ARG A 122 -9.28 4.09 29.91
CA ARG A 122 -9.82 4.33 31.26
C ARG A 122 -8.77 4.05 32.35
N ASN A 123 -7.96 3.02 32.18
CA ASN A 123 -6.88 2.69 33.11
C ASN A 123 -5.81 3.77 33.14
N MET A 124 -5.36 4.23 31.97
CA MET A 124 -4.41 5.33 31.86
C MET A 124 -4.93 6.63 32.49
N ALA A 125 -6.21 6.96 32.28
CA ALA A 125 -6.83 8.13 32.90
C ALA A 125 -6.87 8.07 34.43
N ARG A 126 -7.02 6.87 35.01
CA ARG A 126 -6.99 6.66 36.47
C ARG A 126 -5.59 6.82 37.04
N GLU A 127 -4.56 6.37 36.32
CA GLU A 127 -3.17 6.52 36.73
C GLU A 127 -2.73 7.99 36.76
N ILE A 128 -3.13 8.79 35.77
CA ILE A 128 -2.83 10.23 35.72
C ILE A 128 -3.48 10.99 36.89
N LYS A 129 -4.71 10.63 37.29
CA LYS A 129 -5.38 11.28 38.43
C LYS A 129 -4.76 10.92 39.78
N LYS A 130 -3.99 9.83 39.85
CA LYS A 130 -3.39 9.33 41.09
C LYS A 130 -1.97 9.87 41.33
N SER A 131 -1.35 10.54 40.34
CA SER A 131 -0.12 11.32 40.51
C SER A 131 -0.42 12.75 40.94
#